data_AF-A0A1J5Q3G4-F1
#
_entry.id   AF-A0A1J5Q3G4-F1
#
_cell.length_a   1.000
_cell.length_b   1.000
_cell.length_c   1.000
_cell.angle_alpha   90.00
_cell.angle_beta   90.00
_cell.angle_gamma   90.00
#
_symmetry.space_group_name_H-M   'P 1'
#
loop_
_entity.id
_entity.type
_entity.pdbx_description
1 polymer ?
#
loop_
_entity_poly.entity_id
_entity_poly.type
_entity_poly.pdbx_seq_one_letter_code
_entity_poly.pdbx_strand_id
1 'polypeptide(L)'
;MEFEPGSRGRVLLNLLGIARVRDINLAESQALEIAQDLALDQFDVDHRFTAQDICSLHTLWLGPIYPWAGEYRSVDIGKGGFQFAHARLIPGLMAELERGGAQATHAVPPWG
;
A
#
# COMPACT_ATOMS: atom_id res chain seq x y z
N MET A 1 2.57 15.27 -2.08
CA MET A 1 1.45 14.57 -2.74
C MET A 1 0.75 15.57 -3.63
N GLU A 2 0.57 15.21 -4.89
CA GLU A 2 -0.12 16.03 -5.88
C GLU A 2 -1.54 15.50 -6.06
N PHE A 3 -2.46 16.39 -6.43
CA PHE A 3 -3.87 16.07 -6.61
C PHE A 3 -4.27 16.32 -8.07
N GLU A 4 -5.19 15.50 -8.58
CA GLU A 4 -5.70 15.62 -9.94
C GLU A 4 -6.39 17.00 -10.13
N PRO A 5 -6.09 17.74 -11.21
CA PRO A 5 -6.81 18.97 -11.55
C PRO A 5 -8.33 18.78 -11.54
N GLY A 6 -9.05 19.73 -10.92
CA GLY A 6 -10.51 19.66 -10.80
C GLY A 6 -11.03 18.77 -9.67
N SER A 7 -10.19 18.03 -8.95
CA SER A 7 -10.61 17.17 -7.83
C SER A 7 -10.95 17.92 -6.53
N ARG A 8 -10.49 19.18 -6.44
CA ARG A 8 -10.51 20.01 -5.21
C ARG A 8 -9.67 19.42 -4.08
N GLY A 9 -8.53 18.81 -4.41
CA GLY A 9 -7.63 18.22 -3.43
C GLY A 9 -8.15 16.92 -2.81
N ARG A 10 -9.04 16.21 -3.51
CA ARG A 10 -9.70 15.00 -2.99
C ARG A 10 -9.30 13.73 -3.71
N VAL A 11 -8.71 13.84 -4.89
CA VAL A 11 -8.23 12.70 -5.67
C VAL A 11 -6.77 12.94 -5.99
N LEU A 12 -5.93 11.96 -5.69
CA LEU A 12 -4.51 12.01 -6.00
C LEU A 12 -4.30 12.06 -7.52
N LEU A 13 -3.22 12.70 -7.95
CA LEU A 13 -2.82 12.68 -9.35
C LEU A 13 -2.74 11.23 -9.84
N ASN A 14 -3.44 10.91 -10.93
CA ASN A 14 -3.55 9.55 -11.45
C ASN A 14 -3.38 9.51 -12.97
N LEU A 15 -3.00 8.35 -13.48
CA LEU A 15 -2.75 8.11 -14.90
C LEU A 15 -4.03 8.22 -15.77
N LEU A 16 -5.20 8.14 -15.14
CA LEU A 16 -6.50 8.10 -15.80
C LEU A 16 -7.17 9.49 -15.90
N GLY A 17 -6.59 10.52 -15.29
CA GLY A 17 -7.18 11.87 -15.25
C GLY A 17 -8.50 11.95 -14.47
N ILE A 18 -8.76 11.01 -13.56
CA ILE A 18 -10.02 10.94 -12.82
C ILE A 18 -10.01 11.96 -11.67
N ALA A 19 -10.92 12.93 -11.72
CA ALA A 19 -11.04 13.97 -10.69
C ALA A 19 -12.16 13.72 -9.67
N ARG A 20 -13.06 12.76 -9.91
CA ARG A 20 -14.21 12.48 -9.04
C ARG A 20 -13.89 11.33 -8.08
N VAL A 21 -14.10 11.56 -6.79
CA VAL A 21 -13.87 10.57 -5.71
C VAL A 21 -14.62 9.26 -5.96
N ARG A 22 -15.89 9.33 -6.40
CA ARG A 22 -16.67 8.13 -6.70
C ARG A 22 -16.02 7.28 -7.79
N ASP A 23 -15.50 7.93 -8.83
CA ASP A 23 -15.00 7.26 -10.03
C ASP A 23 -13.63 6.64 -9.76
N ILE A 24 -12.76 7.31 -8.99
CA ILE A 24 -11.45 6.74 -8.61
C ILE A 24 -11.62 5.57 -7.64
N ASN A 25 -12.55 5.67 -6.68
CA ASN A 25 -12.85 4.57 -5.77
C ASN A 25 -13.35 3.33 -6.54
N LEU A 26 -14.17 3.55 -7.58
CA LEU A 26 -14.64 2.46 -8.43
C LEU A 26 -13.48 1.83 -9.21
N ALA A 27 -12.62 2.64 -9.82
CA ALA A 27 -11.46 2.16 -10.56
C ALA A 27 -10.50 1.35 -9.66
N GLU A 28 -10.19 1.87 -8.46
CA GLU A 28 -9.36 1.17 -7.47
C GLU A 28 -9.98 -0.15 -7.02
N SER A 29 -11.30 -0.19 -6.81
CA SER A 29 -11.99 -1.41 -6.39
C SER A 29 -12.00 -2.48 -7.48
N GLN A 30 -12.23 -2.09 -8.74
CA GLN A 30 -12.19 -3.00 -9.88
C GLN A 30 -10.77 -3.53 -10.14
N ALA A 31 -9.76 -2.67 -10.02
CA ALA A 31 -8.37 -3.09 -10.14
C ALA A 31 -7.97 -4.04 -9.00
N LEU A 32 -8.51 -3.85 -7.79
CA LEU A 32 -8.26 -4.74 -6.66
C LEU A 32 -8.79 -6.15 -6.92
N GLU A 33 -10.02 -6.26 -7.43
CA GLU A 33 -10.65 -7.55 -7.75
C GLU A 33 -9.79 -8.35 -8.75
N ILE A 34 -9.35 -7.70 -9.84
CA ILE A 34 -8.46 -8.31 -10.83
C ILE A 34 -7.10 -8.70 -10.21
N ALA A 35 -6.52 -7.83 -9.39
CA ALA A 35 -5.24 -8.10 -8.74
C ALA A 35 -5.32 -9.26 -7.75
N GLN A 36 -6.45 -9.42 -7.06
CA GLN A 36 -6.69 -10.52 -6.13
C GLN A 36 -6.78 -11.86 -6.85
N ASP A 37 -7.54 -11.95 -7.94
CA ASP A 37 -7.64 -13.16 -8.75
C ASP A 37 -6.26 -13.60 -9.26
N LEU A 38 -5.51 -12.65 -9.83
CA LEU A 38 -4.15 -12.92 -10.31
C LEU A 38 -3.17 -13.29 -9.19
N ALA A 39 -3.33 -12.74 -7.98
CA ALA A 39 -2.49 -13.08 -6.84
C ALA A 39 -2.79 -14.49 -6.32
N LEU A 40 -4.06 -14.90 -6.31
CA LEU A 40 -4.48 -16.24 -5.89
C LEU A 40 -3.95 -17.33 -6.85
N ASP A 41 -3.80 -17.02 -8.13
CA ASP A 41 -3.18 -17.92 -9.10
C ASP A 41 -1.64 -17.99 -8.95
N GLN A 42 -1.02 -16.96 -8.36
CA GLN A 42 0.45 -16.85 -8.24
C GLN A 42 0.99 -17.40 -6.93
N PHE A 43 0.27 -17.27 -5.82
CA PHE A 43 0.75 -17.61 -4.48
C PHE A 43 -0.06 -18.75 -3.86
N ASP A 44 0.63 -19.70 -3.27
CA ASP A 44 0.01 -20.76 -2.47
C ASP A 44 0.03 -20.44 -0.96
N VAL A 45 -0.55 -21.34 -0.17
CA VAL A 45 -0.69 -21.18 1.29
C VAL A 45 0.65 -21.22 2.04
N ASP A 46 1.67 -21.85 1.46
CA ASP A 46 2.99 -22.02 2.05
C ASP A 46 3.96 -20.91 1.60
N HIS A 47 3.52 -20.03 0.70
CA HIS A 47 4.32 -18.91 0.19
C HIS A 47 4.71 -17.96 1.33
N ARG A 48 6.02 -17.68 1.42
CA ARG A 48 6.55 -16.68 2.35
C ARG A 48 6.70 -15.36 1.61
N PHE A 49 5.79 -14.43 1.91
CA PHE A 49 5.81 -13.09 1.31
C PHE A 49 7.10 -12.34 1.63
N THR A 50 7.69 -11.82 0.56
CA THR A 50 8.83 -10.92 0.58
C THR A 50 8.36 -9.47 0.47
N ALA A 51 9.24 -8.52 0.77
CA ALA A 51 9.02 -7.11 0.49
C ALA A 51 8.83 -6.87 -1.01
N GLN A 52 9.55 -7.62 -1.85
CA GLN A 52 9.35 -7.56 -3.29
C GLN A 52 7.95 -8.05 -3.68
N ASP A 53 7.42 -9.11 -3.06
CA ASP A 53 6.05 -9.56 -3.34
C ASP A 53 5.02 -8.50 -2.95
N ILE A 54 5.21 -7.83 -1.82
CA ILE A 54 4.32 -6.74 -1.38
C ILE A 54 4.36 -5.57 -2.37
N CYS A 55 5.54 -5.18 -2.84
CA CYS A 55 5.67 -4.15 -3.88
C CYS A 55 5.01 -4.61 -5.20
N SER A 56 5.22 -5.85 -5.61
CA SER A 56 4.63 -6.41 -6.83
C SER A 56 3.11 -6.48 -6.76
N LEU A 57 2.53 -6.91 -5.64
CA LEU A 57 1.08 -6.89 -5.39
C LEU A 57 0.52 -5.46 -5.46
N HIS A 58 1.25 -4.49 -4.90
CA HIS A 58 0.87 -3.09 -4.95
C HIS A 58 0.95 -2.53 -6.38
N THR A 59 1.97 -2.89 -7.18
CA THR A 59 2.04 -2.56 -8.60
C THR A 59 0.91 -3.23 -9.38
N LEU A 60 0.60 -4.49 -9.09
CA LEU A 60 -0.48 -5.21 -9.76
C LEU A 60 -1.83 -4.55 -9.53
N TRP A 61 -2.11 -4.14 -8.29
CA TRP A 61 -3.35 -3.43 -7.95
C TRP A 61 -3.38 -2.01 -8.49
N LEU A 62 -2.39 -1.19 -8.17
CA LEU A 62 -2.46 0.26 -8.36
C LEU A 62 -1.67 0.79 -9.56
N GLY A 63 -0.84 -0.05 -10.21
CA GLY A 63 -0.03 0.34 -11.37
C GLY A 63 -0.81 0.89 -12.56
N PRO A 64 -2.01 0.37 -12.88
CA PRO A 64 -2.85 0.97 -13.92
C PRO A 64 -3.38 2.36 -13.57
N ILE A 65 -3.35 2.76 -12.29
CA ILE A 65 -3.99 3.99 -11.78
C ILE A 65 -2.94 5.03 -11.38
N TYR A 66 -1.85 4.60 -10.73
CA TYR A 66 -0.88 5.49 -10.10
C TYR A 66 0.55 5.18 -10.54
N PRO A 67 1.35 6.20 -10.91
CA PRO A 67 2.73 5.99 -11.39
C PRO A 67 3.70 5.54 -10.30
N TRP A 68 3.34 5.70 -9.03
CA TRP A 68 4.16 5.35 -7.86
C TRP A 68 3.84 3.94 -7.33
N ALA A 69 2.96 3.18 -7.99
CA ALA A 69 2.56 1.89 -7.48
C ALA A 69 3.73 0.89 -7.45
N GLY A 70 3.99 0.33 -6.26
CA GLY A 70 5.13 -0.56 -6.01
C GLY A 70 6.32 0.15 -5.36
N GLU A 71 6.29 1.47 -5.29
CA GLU A 71 7.33 2.25 -4.63
C GLU A 71 7.01 2.46 -3.14
N TYR A 72 8.04 2.47 -2.31
CA TYR A 72 7.86 2.92 -0.93
C TYR A 72 7.52 4.41 -0.90
N ARG A 73 6.57 4.77 -0.05
CA ARG A 73 6.21 6.17 0.15
C ARG A 73 7.41 6.98 0.68
N SER A 74 7.51 8.21 0.21
CA SER A 74 8.53 9.19 0.61
C SER A 74 8.07 10.18 1.68
N VAL A 75 6.80 10.08 2.11
CA VAL A 75 6.18 10.99 3.08
C VAL A 75 5.60 10.23 4.27
N ASP A 76 5.64 10.84 5.44
CA ASP A 76 5.03 10.29 6.65
C ASP A 76 3.50 10.40 6.58
N ILE A 77 2.83 9.38 7.10
CA ILE A 77 1.37 9.28 7.11
C ILE A 77 0.88 8.82 8.48
N GLY A 78 -0.32 9.28 8.84
CA GLY A 78 -0.99 8.91 10.07
C GLY A 78 -2.51 8.88 9.89
N LYS A 79 -3.21 8.19 10.79
CA LYS A 79 -4.67 8.08 10.79
C LYS A 79 -5.19 8.09 12.21
N GLY A 80 -6.14 8.96 12.52
CA GLY A 80 -6.80 9.00 13.84
C GLY A 80 -5.85 9.18 15.02
N GLY A 81 -4.77 9.96 14.86
CA GLY A 81 -3.73 10.16 15.88
C GLY A 81 -2.64 9.09 15.90
N PHE A 82 -2.81 7.97 15.21
CA PHE A 82 -1.77 6.96 15.03
C PHE A 82 -0.83 7.34 13.90
N GLN A 83 0.48 7.27 14.12
CA GLN A 83 1.51 7.47 13.09
C GLN A 83 2.02 6.11 12.61
N PHE A 84 2.04 5.91 11.29
CA PHE A 84 2.73 4.76 10.71
C PHE A 84 4.25 4.99 10.75
N ALA A 85 5.03 3.94 10.45
CA ALA A 85 6.49 4.03 10.42
C ALA A 85 6.98 5.24 9.62
N HIS A 86 8.05 5.92 10.04
CA HIS A 86 8.57 7.02 9.22
C HIS A 86 9.02 6.52 7.85
N ALA A 87 8.73 7.28 6.78
CA ALA A 87 8.99 6.90 5.39
C ALA A 87 10.42 6.41 5.16
N ARG A 88 11.39 7.14 5.74
CA ARG A 88 12.83 6.80 5.68
C ARG A 88 13.20 5.44 6.30
N LEU A 89 12.35 4.89 7.16
CA LEU A 89 12.58 3.61 7.85
C LEU A 89 11.99 2.42 7.09
N ILE A 90 11.08 2.65 6.14
CA ILE A 90 10.37 1.57 5.43
C ILE A 90 11.32 0.55 4.79
N PRO A 91 12.37 0.95 4.04
CA PRO A 91 13.25 -0.05 3.42
C PRO A 91 13.91 -1.00 4.44
N GLY A 92 14.35 -0.46 5.59
CA GLY A 92 14.95 -1.25 6.66
C GLY A 92 13.96 -2.19 7.33
N LEU A 93 12.77 -1.67 7.64
CA LEU A 93 11.69 -2.45 8.28
C LEU A 93 11.18 -3.57 7.38
N MET A 94 11.09 -3.34 6.07
CA MET A 94 10.71 -4.38 5.11
C MET A 94 11.78 -5.47 5.00
N ALA A 95 13.07 -5.10 5.03
CA ALA A 95 14.15 -6.07 5.09
C ALA A 95 14.15 -6.86 6.41
N GLU A 96 13.76 -6.26 7.54
CA GLU A 96 13.58 -6.96 8.82
C GLU A 96 12.39 -7.94 8.79
N LEU A 97 11.28 -7.54 8.17
CA LEU A 97 10.11 -8.40 7.96
C LEU A 97 10.50 -9.67 7.20
N GLU A 98 11.21 -9.55 6.09
CA GLU A 98 11.66 -10.69 5.26
C GLU A 98 12.56 -11.66 6.03
N ARG A 99 13.41 -11.15 6.92
CA ARG A 99 14.29 -12.00 7.76
C ARG A 99 13.55 -12.75 8.87
N GLY A 100 12.24 -12.57 9.00
CA GLY A 100 11.42 -13.14 10.08
C GLY A 100 11.61 -12.41 11.42
N GLY A 101 12.16 -11.19 11.41
CA GLY A 101 12.53 -10.42 12.59
C GLY A 101 11.42 -9.58 13.21
N ALA A 102 10.24 -9.51 12.58
CA ALA A 102 9.09 -8.81 13.15
C ALA A 102 8.47 -9.61 14.30
N GLN A 103 9.18 -9.68 15.43
CA GLN A 103 8.50 -9.82 16.71
C GLN A 103 7.73 -8.53 16.89
N ALA A 104 6.40 -8.59 16.70
CA ALA A 104 5.55 -7.61 17.33
C ALA A 104 5.84 -7.72 18.83
N THR A 105 6.68 -6.83 19.36
CA THR A 105 6.71 -6.56 20.79
C THR A 105 5.35 -5.94 21.09
N HIS A 106 4.34 -6.78 21.24
CA HIS A 106 3.25 -6.50 22.14
C HIS A 106 3.91 -6.40 23.51
N ALA A 107 4.33 -5.18 23.86
CA ALA A 107 4.37 -4.82 25.26
C ALA A 107 2.91 -4.90 25.72
N VAL A 108 2.50 -6.07 26.19
CA VAL A 108 1.33 -6.20 27.04
C VAL A 108 1.65 -5.32 28.26
N PRO A 109 0.90 -4.24 28.53
CA PRO A 109 1.15 -3.47 29.74
C PRO A 109 0.92 -4.39 30.95
N PRO A 110 1.69 -4.25 32.04
CA PRO A 110 1.57 -5.09 33.22
C PRO A 110 0.38 -4.63 34.08
N TRP A 111 -0.82 -4.67 33.53
CA TRP A 111 -2.07 -4.67 34.28
C TRP A 111 -3.19 -5.13 33.34
N GLY A 112 -4.00 -6.07 33.84
CA GLY A 112 -5.09 -6.71 33.10
C GLY A 112 -6.24 -5.79 32.71
#